data_AF-A0A7Z0EAZ4-F1
#
_entry.id   AF-A0A7Z0EAZ4-F1
#
_cell.length_a   1.000
_cell.length_b   1.000
_cell.length_c   1.000
_cell.angle_alpha   90.00
_cell.angle_beta   90.00
_cell.angle_gamma   90.00
#
_symmetry.space_group_name_H-M   'P 1'
#
loop_
_entity.id
_entity.type
_entity.pdbx_description
1 polymer ?
#
loop_
_entity_poly.entity_id
_entity_poly.type
_entity_poly.pdbx_seq_one_letter_code
_entity_poly.pdbx_strand_id
1 'polypeptide(L)'
;MALPKPIRFDLDTWLCMRTDPALPKAVIQRVHGTDGSDRYLLFKWDLDPKKRVLMGVHESLDKANDLVRFDTGNPGPDLPPGMRADGPR
;
A
#
# COMPACT_ATOMS: atom_id res chain seq x y z
N MET A 1 -11.22 -9.25 -7.28
CA MET A 1 -11.61 -8.13 -6.39
C MET A 1 -10.80 -6.91 -6.80
N ALA A 2 -11.44 -5.77 -7.06
CA ALA A 2 -10.73 -4.52 -7.31
C ALA A 2 -10.18 -3.98 -5.98
N LEU A 3 -8.96 -3.44 -5.99
CA LEU A 3 -8.40 -2.80 -4.79
C LEU A 3 -9.21 -1.57 -4.41
N PRO A 4 -9.31 -1.22 -3.11
CA PRO A 4 -9.89 0.05 -2.69
C PRO A 4 -9.20 1.21 -3.41
N LYS A 5 -9.99 2.19 -3.85
CA LYS A 5 -9.44 3.42 -4.42
C LYS A 5 -8.70 4.21 -3.34
N PRO A 6 -7.55 4.83 -3.66
CA PRO A 6 -6.86 5.71 -2.73
C PRO A 6 -7.75 6.90 -2.32
N ILE A 7 -7.67 7.29 -1.05
CA ILE A 7 -8.37 8.45 -0.51
C ILE A 7 -7.52 9.68 -0.82
N ARG A 8 -8.02 10.57 -1.67
CA ARG A 8 -7.38 11.87 -1.94
C ARG A 8 -7.60 12.77 -0.73
N PHE A 9 -6.53 13.30 -0.13
CA PHE A 9 -6.64 14.23 1.01
C PHE A 9 -6.04 15.60 0.72
N ASP A 10 -5.27 15.73 -0.36
CA ASP A 10 -4.81 17.00 -0.89
C ASP A 10 -4.77 16.94 -2.43
N LEU A 11 -4.42 18.04 -3.10
CA LEU A 11 -4.34 18.14 -4.55
C LEU A 11 -3.47 17.03 -5.15
N ASP A 12 -2.31 16.78 -4.57
CA ASP A 12 -1.34 15.85 -5.14
C ASP A 12 -1.02 14.68 -4.22
N THR A 13 -1.86 14.41 -3.21
CA THR A 13 -1.57 13.35 -2.25
C THR A 13 -2.77 12.46 -1.96
N TRP A 14 -2.52 11.15 -1.94
CA TRP A 14 -3.50 10.10 -1.66
C TRP A 14 -3.00 9.15 -0.57
N LEU A 15 -3.93 8.64 0.24
CA LEU A 15 -3.70 7.58 1.22
C LEU A 15 -4.25 6.26 0.70
N CYS A 16 -3.47 5.19 0.85
CA CYS A 16 -3.91 3.83 0.54
C CYS A 16 -4.22 3.08 1.84
N MET A 17 -5.50 2.80 2.07
CA MET A 17 -5.96 1.93 3.17
C MET A 17 -5.90 0.47 2.74
N ARG A 18 -5.51 -0.43 3.64
CA ARG A 18 -5.52 -1.89 3.40
C ARG A 18 -6.15 -2.61 4.58
N THR A 19 -5.35 -3.34 5.35
CA THR A 19 -5.85 -4.23 6.41
C THR A 19 -6.22 -3.47 7.69
N ASP A 20 -5.48 -2.40 8.01
CA ASP A 20 -5.70 -1.60 9.22
C ASP A 20 -6.71 -0.46 8.95
N PRO A 21 -7.81 -0.34 9.70
CA PRO A 21 -8.79 0.73 9.54
C PRO A 21 -8.33 2.08 10.14
N ALA A 22 -7.36 2.07 11.05
CA ALA A 22 -6.85 3.26 11.74
C ALA A 22 -5.58 3.83 11.11
N LEU A 23 -4.76 2.97 10.47
CA LEU A 23 -3.48 3.37 9.89
C LEU A 23 -3.42 3.09 8.38
N PRO A 24 -3.13 4.11 7.54
CA PRO A 24 -2.83 3.89 6.14
C PRO A 24 -1.65 2.94 5.95
N LYS A 25 -1.67 2.20 4.83
CA LYS A 25 -0.54 1.35 4.44
C LYS A 25 0.55 2.16 3.72
N ALA A 26 0.12 3.10 2.89
CA ALA A 26 1.00 3.87 2.03
C ALA A 26 0.43 5.26 1.70
N VAL A 27 1.32 6.13 1.24
CA VAL A 27 1.00 7.45 0.67
C VAL A 27 1.44 7.44 -0.79
N ILE A 28 0.63 8.00 -1.67
CA ILE A 28 1.03 8.28 -3.05
C ILE A 28 1.06 9.79 -3.23
N GLN A 29 2.17 10.32 -3.72
CA GLN A 29 2.32 11.73 -4.03
C GLN A 29 2.54 11.92 -5.53
N ARG A 30 1.78 12.81 -6.16
CA ARG A 30 2.02 13.24 -7.53
C ARG A 30 3.07 14.35 -7.53
N VAL A 31 4.00 14.25 -8.46
CA VAL A 31 4.99 15.28 -8.76
C VAL A 31 4.89 15.58 -10.24
N HIS A 32 4.78 16.87 -10.56
CA HIS A 32 4.81 17.35 -11.92
C HIS A 32 6.26 17.46 -12.39
N GLY A 33 6.62 16.65 -13.39
CA GLY A 33 7.91 16.72 -14.05
C GLY A 33 8.04 17.99 -14.89
N THR A 34 9.28 18.44 -15.11
CA THR A 34 9.59 19.57 -15.99
C THR A 34 9.34 19.26 -17.47
N ASP A 35 9.25 17.97 -17.81
CA ASP A 35 8.87 17.46 -19.12
C ASP A 35 7.34 17.43 -19.34
N GLY A 36 6.56 17.92 -18.37
CA GLY A 36 5.10 17.88 -18.39
C GLY A 36 4.51 16.50 -18.06
N SER A 37 5.34 15.51 -17.74
CA SER A 37 4.88 14.20 -17.31
C SER A 37 4.64 14.16 -15.80
N ASP A 38 3.60 13.45 -15.38
CA ASP A 38 3.36 13.22 -13.97
C ASP A 38 4.03 11.95 -13.47
N ARG A 39 4.62 12.03 -12.28
CA ARG A 39 5.16 10.88 -11.57
C ARG A 39 4.44 10.71 -10.25
N TYR A 40 4.14 9.47 -9.91
CA TYR A 40 3.45 9.09 -8.70
C TYR A 40 4.42 8.35 -7.80
N LEU A 41 4.91 9.06 -6.78
CA LEU A 41 5.83 8.57 -5.77
C LEU A 41 5.05 7.77 -4.74
N LEU A 42 5.34 6.49 -4.63
CA LEU A 42 4.76 5.61 -3.62
C LEU A 42 5.65 5.58 -2.40
N PHE A 43 5.12 5.97 -1.24
CA PHE A 43 5.81 5.94 0.03
C PHE A 43 5.17 4.96 1.00
N LYS A 44 6.00 4.30 1.82
CA LYS A 44 5.54 3.60 3.02
C LYS A 44 4.98 4.63 4.00
N TRP A 45 3.83 4.33 4.61
CA TRP A 45 3.22 5.21 5.60
C TRP A 45 4.11 5.37 6.84
N ASP A 46 4.23 6.62 7.29
CA ASP A 46 4.70 7.04 8.61
C ASP A 46 3.94 8.32 8.99
N LEU A 47 3.72 8.50 10.29
CA LEU A 47 3.08 9.69 10.85
C LEU A 47 3.93 10.93 10.60
N ASP A 48 5.25 10.81 10.75
CA ASP A 48 6.21 11.85 10.41
C ASP A 48 6.52 11.79 8.90
N PRO A 49 6.14 12.80 8.10
CA PRO A 49 6.39 12.82 6.66
C PRO A 49 7.87 12.62 6.30
N LYS A 50 8.80 13.05 7.17
CA LYS A 50 10.24 12.93 6.93
C LYS A 50 10.78 11.51 7.09
N LYS A 51 10.03 10.64 7.78
CA LYS A 51 10.39 9.23 7.97
C LYS A 51 9.79 8.31 6.91
N ARG A 52 8.95 8.85 6.02
CA ARG A 52 8.35 8.07 4.93
C ARG A 52 9.43 7.63 3.95
N VAL A 53 9.43 6.34 3.67
CA VAL A 53 10.42 5.73 2.77
C VAL A 53 9.81 5.60 1.37
N LEU A 54 10.51 6.12 0.36
CA LEU A 54 10.13 5.96 -1.04
C LEU A 54 10.27 4.48 -1.43
N MET A 55 9.15 3.89 -1.84
CA MET A 55 9.06 2.48 -2.25
C MET A 55 9.10 2.33 -3.78
N GLY A 56 8.68 3.35 -4.52
CA GLY A 56 8.64 3.30 -5.98
C GLY A 56 8.20 4.61 -6.62
N VAL A 57 8.45 4.71 -7.93
CA VAL A 57 8.06 5.83 -8.78
C VAL A 57 7.27 5.24 -9.95
N HIS A 58 6.06 5.74 -10.17
CA HIS A 58 5.14 5.19 -11.16
C HIS A 58 4.60 6.28 -12.09
N GLU A 59 4.13 5.87 -13.26
CA GLU A 59 3.56 6.74 -14.29
C GLU A 59 2.06 7.04 -14.09
N SER A 60 1.41 6.35 -13.15
CA SER A 60 0.00 6.56 -12.84
C SER A 60 -0.34 6.26 -11.39
N LEU A 61 -1.41 6.89 -10.90
CA LEU A 61 -1.97 6.62 -9.58
C LEU A 61 -2.41 5.16 -9.43
N ASP A 62 -3.04 4.59 -10.46
CA ASP A 62 -3.54 3.21 -10.43
C ASP A 62 -2.40 2.20 -10.28
N LYS A 63 -1.32 2.34 -11.06
CA LYS A 63 -0.14 1.46 -10.93
C LYS A 63 0.51 1.54 -9.55
N ALA A 64 0.60 2.75 -8.97
CA ALA A 64 1.11 2.92 -7.61
C ALA A 64 0.19 2.25 -6.57
N ASN A 65 -1.13 2.36 -6.72
CA ASN A 65 -2.10 1.72 -5.82
C ASN A 65 -2.05 0.18 -5.91
N ASP A 66 -1.88 -0.37 -7.10
CA ASP A 66 -1.85 -1.82 -7.35
C ASP A 66 -0.70 -2.56 -6.65
N LEU A 67 0.39 -1.85 -6.38
CA LEU A 67 1.56 -2.40 -5.68
C LEU A 67 1.41 -2.39 -4.15
N VAL A 68 0.45 -1.64 -3.61
CA VAL A 68 0.16 -1.66 -2.18
C VAL A 68 -0.65 -2.91 -1.87
N ARG A 69 0.03 -3.93 -1.33
CA ARG A 69 -0.59 -5.22 -0.97
C ARG A 69 -1.25 -5.17 0.41
N PHE A 70 -2.25 -6.02 0.59
CA PHE A 70 -2.76 -6.35 1.92
C PHE A 70 -1.69 -7.09 2.70
N ASP A 71 -1.71 -6.92 4.02
CA ASP A 71 -0.92 -7.80 4.87
C ASP A 71 -1.37 -9.24 4.66
N THR A 72 -0.42 -10.10 4.28
CA THR A 72 -0.60 -11.53 4.42
C THR A 72 -0.70 -11.76 5.92
N GLY A 73 -1.90 -12.03 6.42
CA GLY A 73 -2.05 -12.42 7.81
C GLY A 73 -1.05 -13.52 8.07
N ASN A 74 -0.07 -13.27 8.95
CA ASN A 74 0.53 -14.39 9.65
C ASN A 74 -0.67 -15.01 10.36
N PRO A 75 -1.10 -16.25 10.05
CA PRO A 75 -2.02 -16.91 10.94
C PRO A 75 -1.33 -16.84 12.29
N GLY A 76 -1.95 -16.10 13.22
CA GLY A 76 -1.45 -16.05 14.58
C GLY A 76 -1.32 -17.48 15.12
N PRO A 77 -0.64 -17.68 16.25
CA PRO A 77 -0.54 -18.99 16.89
C PRO A 77 -1.89 -19.64 17.26
N ASP A 78 -3.02 -18.98 17.01
CA ASP A 78 -4.40 -19.45 17.21
C ASP A 78 -4.89 -20.49 16.19
N LEU A 79 -4.01 -21.02 15.31
CA LEU A 79 -4.30 -22.32 14.71
C LEU A 79 -4.25 -23.37 15.83
N PRO A 80 -5.32 -24.17 16.05
CA PRO A 80 -5.26 -25.24 17.01
C PRO A 80 -4.10 -26.18 16.65
N PRO A 81 -3.26 -26.58 17.63
CA PRO A 81 -2.11 -27.44 17.36
C PRO A 81 -2.60 -28.77 16.81
N GLY A 82 -2.44 -29.00 15.50
CA GLY A 82 -2.85 -30.25 14.85
C GLY A 82 -3.16 -30.17 13.34
N MET A 83 -3.46 -28.98 12.78
CA MET A 83 -3.62 -28.85 11.33
C MET A 83 -2.26 -28.66 10.64
N ARG A 84 -1.44 -29.71 10.65
CA ARG A 84 -0.39 -29.87 9.63
C ARG A 84 -1.09 -30.16 8.30
N ALA A 85 -0.66 -29.48 7.25
CA ALA A 85 -1.02 -29.81 5.87
C ALA A 85 -0.32 -31.12 5.45
N ASP A 86 -0.72 -32.25 6.01
CA ASP A 86 -0.42 -33.57 5.46
C ASP A 86 -1.70 -34.09 4.79
N GLY A 87 -1.82 -33.80 3.50
CA GLY A 87 -2.72 -34.51 2.61
C GLY A 87 -2.15 -35.90 2.29
N PRO A 88 -2.98 -36.90 1.97
CA PRO A 88 -2.54 -38.28 1.90
C PRO A 88 -1.77 -38.56 0.61
N ARG A 89 -0.67 -39.33 0.71
CA ARG A 89 -0.24 -40.32 -0.27
C ARG A 89 0.38 -41.51 0.43
#